data_AF-A0A091C874-F1
#
_entry.id   AF-A0A091C874-F1
#
_cell.length_a   1.000
_cell.length_b   1.000
_cell.length_c   1.000
_cell.angle_alpha   90.00
_cell.angle_beta   90.00
_cell.angle_gamma   90.00
#
_symmetry.space_group_name_H-M   'P 1'
#
loop_
_entity.id
_entity.type
_entity.pdbx_description
1 polymer ?
#
loop_
_entity_poly.entity_id
_entity_poly.type
_entity_poly.pdbx_seq_one_letter_code
_entity_poly.pdbx_strand_id
1 'polypeptide(L)' 'MIDEESQEYPVRLLTDVLEVPKSTYYASKYRRPSPRSQENEQLKQEILQIYEKSKRRYGAPKITYK' A
#
# COMPACT_ATOMS: atom_id res chain seq x y z
N MET A 1 7.01 9.05 6.63
CA MET A 1 8.38 9.35 7.10
C MET A 1 9.12 10.33 6.18
N ILE A 2 9.70 9.95 5.02
CA ILE A 2 10.40 10.95 4.17
C ILE A 2 9.46 12.06 3.69
N ASP A 3 8.22 11.72 3.31
CA ASP A 3 7.23 12.72 2.88
C ASP A 3 6.83 13.71 3.98
N GLU A 4 6.71 13.23 5.22
CA GLU A 4 6.32 14.02 6.40
C GLU A 4 7.46 14.97 6.78
N GLU A 5 8.69 14.46 6.85
CA GLU A 5 9.88 15.23 7.24
C GLU A 5 10.40 16.12 6.10
N SER A 6 9.98 15.90 4.85
CA SER A 6 10.39 16.72 3.70
C SER A 6 9.89 18.17 3.73
N GLN A 7 8.95 18.48 4.63
CA GLN A 7 8.48 19.85 4.87
C GLN A 7 9.52 20.70 5.60
N GLU A 8 10.30 20.08 6.49
CA GLU A 8 11.30 20.76 7.32
C GLU A 8 12.72 20.55 6.81
N TYR A 9 13.00 19.39 6.18
CA TYR A 9 14.34 19.03 5.71
C TYR A 9 14.37 18.66 4.22
N PRO A 10 15.47 18.98 3.51
CA PRO A 10 15.59 18.60 2.11
C PRO A 10 15.63 17.07 1.96
N VAL A 11 14.86 16.53 1.01
CA VAL A 11 14.77 15.09 0.71
C VAL A 11 16.14 14.43 0.58
N ARG A 12 17.15 15.15 0.04
CA ARG A 12 18.53 14.65 -0.08
C ARG A 12 19.13 14.27 1.28
N LEU A 13 18.98 15.13 2.29
CA LEU A 13 19.49 14.88 3.63
C LEU A 13 18.79 13.66 4.24
N LEU A 14 17.47 13.58 4.10
CA LEU A 14 16.68 12.44 4.61
C LEU A 14 17.08 11.12 3.92
N THR A 15 17.29 11.14 2.60
CA THR A 15 17.73 9.94 1.86
C THR A 15 19.15 9.54 2.23
N ASP A 16 20.03 10.50 2.49
CA ASP A 16 21.42 10.24 2.91
C ASP A 16 21.45 9.64 4.33
N VAL A 17 20.65 10.17 5.28
CA VAL A 17 20.54 9.64 6.66
C VAL A 17 19.92 8.23 6.69
N LEU A 18 18.96 7.97 5.81
CA LEU A 18 18.30 6.66 5.72
C LEU A 18 19.06 5.65 4.84
N GLU A 19 20.19 6.06 4.25
CA GLU A 19 20.97 5.25 3.30
C GLU A 19 20.14 4.70 2.12
N VAL A 20 19.09 5.43 1.72
CA VAL A 20 18.21 5.06 0.61
C VAL A 20 18.56 5.91 -0.62
N PRO A 21 18.76 5.34 -1.81
CA PRO A 21 18.97 6.15 -3.00
C PRO A 21 17.78 7.06 -3.30
N LYS A 22 18.05 8.33 -3.64
CA LYS A 22 17.02 9.31 -4.02
C LYS A 22 16.12 8.80 -5.15
N SER A 23 16.67 8.07 -6.11
CA SER A 23 15.92 7.41 -7.19
C SER A 23 14.92 6.38 -6.67
N THR A 24 15.30 5.59 -5.65
CA THR A 24 14.41 4.60 -5.01
C THR A 24 13.22 5.28 -4.34
N TYR A 25 13.45 6.39 -3.63
CA TYR A 25 12.36 7.16 -3.01
C TYR A 25 11.33 7.66 -4.03
N TYR A 26 11.78 8.31 -5.11
CA TYR A 26 10.85 8.76 -6.15
C TYR A 26 10.24 7.60 -6.93
N ALA A 27 10.99 6.52 -7.14
CA ALA A 27 10.48 5.33 -7.80
C ALA A 27 9.35 4.69 -7.00
N SER A 28 9.45 4.61 -5.66
CA SER A 28 8.36 4.11 -4.82
C SER A 28 7.20 5.10 -4.74
N LYS A 29 7.48 6.40 -4.61
CA LYS A 29 6.47 7.45 -4.47
C LYS A 29 5.58 7.58 -5.71
N TYR A 30 6.15 7.46 -6.90
CA TYR A 30 5.43 7.55 -8.17
C TYR A 30 5.12 6.19 -8.81
N ARG A 31 5.41 5.07 -8.12
CA ARG A 31 5.11 3.74 -8.65
C ARG A 31 3.61 3.62 -8.85
N ARG A 32 3.17 3.51 -10.11
CA ARG A 32 1.79 3.15 -10.40
C ARG A 32 1.56 1.69 -10.04
N PRO A 33 0.42 1.35 -9.41
CA PRO A 33 0.09 -0.03 -9.14
C PRO A 33 -0.01 -0.80 -10.45
N SER A 34 0.58 -1.98 -10.49
CA SER A 34 0.48 -2.87 -11.65
C SER A 34 -0.98 -3.32 -11.85
N PRO A 35 -1.38 -3.77 -13.05
CA PRO A 35 -2.73 -4.29 -13.29
C PRO A 35 -3.15 -5.34 -12.25
N ARG A 36 -2.26 -6.31 -11.97
CA ARG A 36 -2.46 -7.33 -10.92
C ARG A 36 -2.62 -6.74 -9.52
N SER A 37 -1.91 -5.65 -9.20
CA SER A 37 -2.06 -4.98 -7.91
C SER A 37 -3.41 -4.28 -7.79
N GLN A 38 -3.93 -3.73 -8.89
CA GLN A 38 -5.25 -3.10 -8.92
C GLN A 38 -6.36 -4.16 -8.79
N GLU A 39 -6.24 -5.26 -9.53
CA GLU A 39 -7.12 -6.43 -9.42
C GLU A 39 -7.11 -6.95 -7.97
N ASN A 40 -5.93 -7.12 -7.36
CA ASN A 40 -5.83 -7.55 -5.96
C ASN A 40 -6.50 -6.59 -4.99
N GLU A 41 -6.40 -5.27 -5.21
CA GLU A 41 -7.09 -4.29 -4.36
C GLU A 41 -8.62 -4.43 -4.50
N GLN A 42 -9.14 -4.62 -5.71
CA GLN A 42 -10.56 -4.88 -5.95
C GLN A 42 -11.03 -6.17 -5.26
N LEU A 43 -10.30 -7.28 -5.46
CA LEU A 43 -10.55 -8.55 -4.79
C LEU A 43 -10.59 -8.40 -3.27
N LYS A 44 -9.63 -7.65 -2.72
CA LYS A 44 -9.54 -7.37 -1.28
C LYS A 44 -10.77 -6.60 -0.78
N GLN A 45 -11.26 -5.62 -1.52
CA GLN A 45 -12.47 -4.89 -1.14
C GLN A 45 -13.70 -5.82 -1.09
N GLU A 46 -13.85 -6.70 -2.08
CA GLU A 46 -14.96 -7.65 -2.10
C GLU A 46 -14.89 -8.67 -0.94
N ILE A 47 -13.69 -9.19 -0.65
CA ILE A 47 -13.44 -10.07 0.51
C ILE A 47 -13.83 -9.35 1.81
N LEU A 48 -13.43 -8.08 1.98
CA LEU A 48 -13.76 -7.29 3.16
C LEU A 48 -15.26 -7.06 3.30
N GLN A 49 -15.97 -6.79 2.21
CA GLN A 49 -17.43 -6.66 2.23
C GLN A 49 -18.13 -7.94 2.70
N ILE A 50 -17.69 -9.12 2.23
CA ILE A 50 -18.24 -10.41 2.67
C ILE A 50 -17.93 -10.62 4.16
N TYR A 51 -16.71 -10.31 4.59
CA TYR A 51 -16.29 -10.40 5.99
C TYR A 51 -17.18 -9.53 6.89
N GLU A 52 -17.41 -8.27 6.53
CA GLU A 52 -18.27 -7.35 7.28
C GLU A 52 -19.74 -7.80 7.29
N LYS A 53 -20.29 -8.20 6.14
CA LYS A 53 -21.66 -8.74 6.04
C LYS A 53 -21.86 -9.98 6.91
N SER A 54 -20.82 -10.82 7.06
CA SER A 54 -20.87 -11.98 7.95
C SER A 54 -20.82 -11.65 9.45
N LYS A 55 -20.70 -10.36 9.81
CA LYS A 55 -20.35 -9.88 11.15
C LYS A 55 -19.02 -10.46 11.63
N ARG A 56 -18.04 -10.54 10.71
CA ARG A 56 -16.68 -11.04 10.99
C ARG A 56 -16.62 -12.50 11.44
N ARG A 57 -17.69 -13.27 11.28
CA ARG A 57 -17.77 -14.69 11.68
C ARG A 57 -17.13 -15.62 10.65
N TYR A 58 -17.13 -15.22 9.38
CA TYR A 58 -16.57 -16.04 8.32
C TYR A 58 -15.08 -15.72 8.18
N GLY A 59 -14.25 -16.75 8.31
CA GLY A 59 -12.83 -16.68 7.95
C GLY A 59 -12.62 -17.04 6.48
N ALA A 60 -11.35 -17.14 6.09
CA ALA A 60 -10.93 -17.49 4.73
C ALA A 60 -11.68 -18.69 4.09
N PRO A 61 -12.01 -19.79 4.81
CA PRO A 61 -12.71 -20.92 4.20
C PRO A 61 -14.12 -20.61 3.72
N LYS A 62 -14.78 -19.60 4.32
CA LYS A 62 -16.17 -19.23 4.02
C LYS A 62 -16.29 -17.93 3.24
N ILE A 63 -15.20 -17.21 3.05
CA ILE A 63 -15.15 -16.01 2.20
C ILE A 63 -14.65 -16.45 0.83
N THR A 64 -15.58 -16.68 -0.08
CA THR A 64 -15.27 -16.98 -1.49
C THR A 64 -15.62 -15.77 -2.33
N TYR A 65 -14.63 -15.24 -3.03
CA TYR A 65 -14.81 -14.35 -4.17
C TYR A 65 -15.33 -15.18 -5.36
N LYS A 66 -16.20 -14.61 -6.22
CA LYS A 66 -16.86 -15.36 -7.30
C LYS A 66 -16.13 -15.24 -8.63
#